data_AF-A0A8J6B308-F1
#
_entry.id   AF-A0A8J6B308-F1
#
_cell.length_a   1.000
_cell.length_b   1.000
_cell.length_c   1.000
_cell.angle_alpha   90.00
_cell.angle_beta   90.00
_cell.angle_gamma   90.00
#
_symmetry.space_group_name_H-M   'P 1'
#
loop_
_entity.id
_entity.type
_entity.pdbx_description
1 polymer ?
#
loop_
_entity_poly.entity_id
_entity_poly.type
_entity_poly.pdbx_seq_one_letter_code
_entity_poly.pdbx_strand_id
1 'polypeptide(L)'
;MATWVLLQGLLLLLLPMPTPAPCSTYTYAECIKHETFVPGSWLAGEGVDVTTLQRSGAFPVSTEHYLRPDGTCTLCRNVLQDNALQRLPLALVHWRPQPSVCERKLTRAKISSVEEVARDAASNIQNDWKVGLDVTPTPAINAQVTVAGSHSKATNFAAQKTHQDRYSFSKDEVAC
;
A
#
# COMPACT_ATOMS: atom_id res chain seq x y z
N MET A 1 8.20 12.75 49.36
CA MET A 1 7.61 13.65 48.33
C MET A 1 8.61 13.97 47.22
N ALA A 2 9.84 14.38 47.52
CA ALA A 2 10.87 14.65 46.49
C ALA A 2 11.23 13.43 45.61
N THR A 3 11.24 12.22 46.17
CA THR A 3 11.58 10.98 45.45
C THR A 3 10.54 10.56 44.41
N TRP A 4 9.26 10.90 44.61
CA TRP A 4 8.19 10.60 43.65
C TRP A 4 8.24 11.54 42.45
N VAL A 5 8.54 12.83 42.69
CA VAL A 5 8.71 13.85 41.64
C VAL A 5 9.92 13.53 40.76
N LEU A 6 11.02 13.05 41.35
CA LEU A 6 12.22 12.60 40.62
C LEU A 6 11.94 11.35 39.76
N LEU A 7 11.14 10.40 40.26
CA LEU A 7 10.74 9.21 39.50
C LEU A 7 9.84 9.56 38.30
N GLN A 8 8.92 10.53 38.47
CA GLN A 8 8.05 11.01 37.39
C GLN A 8 8.82 11.79 36.31
N GLY A 9 9.82 12.60 36.71
CA GLY A 9 10.70 13.29 35.77
C GLY A 9 11.56 12.33 34.95
N LEU A 10 12.07 11.26 35.57
CA LEU A 10 12.85 10.22 34.87
C LEU A 10 11.98 9.40 33.91
N LEU A 11 10.72 9.12 34.26
CA LEU A 11 9.77 8.40 33.40
C LEU A 11 9.39 9.21 32.15
N LEU A 12 9.31 10.55 32.24
CA LEU A 12 9.05 11.44 31.11
C LEU A 12 10.25 11.53 30.13
N LEU A 13 11.48 11.36 30.62
CA LEU A 13 12.70 11.30 29.78
C LEU A 13 12.87 9.98 29.02
N LEU A 14 12.21 8.91 29.48
CA LEU A 14 12.21 7.60 28.83
C LEU A 14 11.15 7.48 27.73
N LEU A 15 10.23 8.44 27.63
CA LEU A 15 9.26 8.48 26.55
C LEU A 15 9.97 8.92 25.26
N PRO A 16 9.90 8.14 24.17
CA PRO A 16 10.44 8.57 22.89
C PRO A 16 9.79 9.90 22.50
N MET A 17 10.62 10.88 22.13
CA MET A 17 10.14 12.18 21.65
C MET A 17 9.12 11.94 20.54
N PRO A 18 7.95 12.60 20.57
CA PRO A 18 6.95 12.45 19.53
C PRO A 18 7.60 12.84 18.21
N THR A 19 7.76 11.85 17.33
CA THR A 19 8.25 12.08 15.97
C THR A 19 7.31 13.09 15.31
N PRO A 20 7.80 14.26 14.87
CA PRO A 20 6.96 15.24 14.20
C PRO A 20 6.21 14.55 13.07
N ALA A 21 4.91 14.86 12.93
CA ALA A 21 4.14 14.37 11.80
C ALA A 21 4.90 14.75 10.51
N PRO A 22 5.15 13.81 9.59
CA PRO A 22 5.96 14.10 8.41
C PRO A 22 5.31 15.16 7.53
N CYS A 23 4.00 15.39 7.68
CA CYS A 23 3.21 16.33 6.91
C CYS A 23 2.60 17.41 7.80
N SER A 24 2.51 18.63 7.28
CA SER A 24 1.88 19.77 7.96
C SER A 24 1.19 20.68 6.96
N THR A 25 0.30 21.55 7.44
CA THR A 25 -0.38 22.55 6.62
C THR A 25 0.50 23.79 6.45
N TYR A 26 0.59 24.30 5.23
CA TYR A 26 1.41 25.44 4.86
C TYR A 26 0.61 26.51 4.13
N THR A 27 1.10 27.74 4.17
CA THR A 27 0.49 28.88 3.46
C THR A 27 0.64 28.73 1.95
N TYR A 28 -0.23 29.38 1.19
CA TYR A 28 -0.15 29.41 -0.28
C TYR A 28 1.27 29.73 -0.80
N ALA A 29 1.93 30.72 -0.19
CA ALA A 29 3.27 31.16 -0.57
C ALA A 29 4.34 30.06 -0.40
N GLU A 30 4.22 29.20 0.60
CA GLU A 30 5.08 28.03 0.76
C GLU A 30 4.70 26.92 -0.22
N CYS A 31 3.40 26.70 -0.44
CA CYS A 31 2.90 25.68 -1.37
C CYS A 31 3.42 25.84 -2.80
N ILE A 32 3.53 27.08 -3.29
CA ILE A 32 4.00 27.36 -4.66
C ILE A 32 5.52 27.21 -4.81
N LYS A 33 6.31 27.28 -3.73
CA LYS A 33 7.77 27.08 -3.78
C LYS A 33 8.18 25.63 -4.04
N HIS A 34 7.30 24.68 -3.70
CA HIS A 34 7.56 23.25 -3.81
C HIS A 34 6.65 22.64 -4.86
N GLU A 35 7.18 22.21 -6.00
CA GLU A 35 6.35 21.72 -7.12
C GLU A 35 6.24 20.20 -7.20
N THR A 36 7.14 19.47 -6.54
CA THR A 36 7.16 18.01 -6.58
C THR A 36 6.14 17.42 -5.60
N PHE A 37 5.46 16.37 -6.05
CA PHE A 37 4.56 15.59 -5.21
C PHE A 37 5.32 14.45 -4.54
N VAL A 38 4.77 13.97 -3.41
CA VAL A 38 5.29 12.76 -2.78
C VAL A 38 5.27 11.57 -3.77
N PRO A 39 6.31 10.70 -3.77
CA PRO A 39 6.39 9.58 -4.71
C PRO A 39 5.17 8.66 -4.64
N GLY A 40 4.69 8.21 -5.81
CA GLY A 40 3.57 7.27 -5.91
C GLY A 40 2.19 7.85 -5.61
N SER A 41 2.06 9.15 -5.35
CA SER A 41 0.77 9.83 -5.12
C SER A 41 -0.26 9.57 -6.22
N TRP A 42 0.19 9.49 -7.47
CA TRP A 42 -0.66 9.21 -8.64
C TRP A 42 -1.12 7.75 -8.77
N LEU A 43 -0.57 6.82 -7.97
CA LEU A 43 -1.03 5.43 -7.97
C LEU A 43 -2.30 5.25 -7.14
N ALA A 44 -2.47 6.09 -6.11
CA ALA A 44 -3.67 6.08 -5.28
C ALA A 44 -4.84 6.67 -6.06
N GLY A 45 -5.97 5.95 -6.08
CA GLY A 45 -7.16 6.35 -6.81
C GLY A 45 -7.25 5.78 -8.24
N GLU A 46 -6.21 5.13 -8.74
CA GLU A 46 -6.28 4.35 -10.00
C GLU A 46 -7.14 3.09 -9.79
N GLY A 47 -8.04 2.80 -10.74
CA GLY A 47 -8.86 1.59 -10.68
C GLY A 47 -8.01 0.33 -10.90
N VAL A 48 -8.37 -0.77 -10.24
CA VAL A 48 -7.70 -2.09 -10.38
C VAL A 48 -8.76 -3.15 -10.65
N ASP A 49 -8.50 -4.02 -11.63
CA ASP A 49 -9.31 -5.21 -11.85
C ASP A 49 -8.84 -6.32 -10.91
N VAL A 50 -9.72 -6.73 -9.98
CA VAL A 50 -9.41 -7.72 -8.95
C VAL A 50 -9.12 -9.11 -9.51
N THR A 51 -9.62 -9.44 -10.70
CA THR A 51 -9.43 -10.77 -11.33
C THR A 51 -8.05 -10.89 -11.97
N THR A 52 -7.55 -9.82 -12.58
CA THR A 52 -6.24 -9.78 -13.23
C THR A 52 -5.14 -9.21 -12.34
N LEU A 53 -5.52 -8.50 -11.27
CA LEU A 53 -4.65 -7.71 -10.37
C LEU A 53 -3.88 -6.62 -11.12
N GLN A 54 -4.41 -6.16 -12.26
CA GLN A 54 -3.80 -5.11 -13.07
C GLN A 54 -4.50 -3.78 -12.86
N ARG A 55 -3.70 -2.71 -12.93
CA ARG A 55 -4.24 -1.36 -12.92
C ARG A 55 -4.94 -1.09 -14.26
N SER A 56 -6.08 -0.43 -14.18
CA SER A 56 -6.96 -0.15 -15.32
C SER A 56 -6.45 0.99 -16.21
N GLY A 57 -5.53 1.83 -15.72
CA GLY A 57 -5.19 3.10 -16.37
C GLY A 57 -6.28 4.17 -16.29
N ALA A 58 -7.42 3.87 -15.65
CA ALA A 58 -8.51 4.80 -15.41
C ALA A 58 -8.47 5.33 -13.97
N PHE A 59 -8.79 6.61 -13.81
CA PHE A 59 -8.71 7.34 -12.55
C PHE A 59 -10.11 7.82 -12.13
N PRO A 60 -10.92 6.95 -11.50
CA PRO A 60 -12.23 7.35 -10.97
C PRO A 60 -12.12 8.34 -9.81
N VAL A 61 -10.96 8.44 -9.16
CA VAL A 61 -10.66 9.40 -8.09
C VAL A 61 -9.58 10.35 -8.56
N SER A 62 -9.84 11.66 -8.52
CA SER A 62 -8.83 12.67 -8.84
C SER A 62 -7.92 12.93 -7.65
N THR A 63 -6.60 12.81 -7.88
CA THR A 63 -5.53 13.19 -6.95
C THR A 63 -4.75 14.41 -7.43
N GLU A 64 -5.28 15.17 -8.39
CA GLU A 64 -4.56 16.30 -9.02
C GLU A 64 -4.51 17.56 -8.15
N HIS A 65 -5.55 17.78 -7.36
CA HIS A 65 -5.68 18.97 -6.54
C HIS A 65 -4.86 18.85 -5.25
N TYR A 66 -4.17 19.92 -4.87
CA TYR A 66 -3.36 20.00 -3.64
C TYR A 66 -3.71 21.21 -2.76
N LEU A 67 -4.37 22.23 -3.32
CA LEU A 67 -4.83 23.41 -2.60
C LEU A 67 -6.18 23.13 -1.93
N ARG A 68 -6.30 23.57 -0.69
CA ARG A 68 -7.56 23.63 0.05
C ARG A 68 -8.35 24.88 -0.37
N PRO A 69 -9.66 24.96 -0.06
CA PRO A 69 -10.48 26.12 -0.38
C PRO A 69 -9.98 27.44 0.22
N ASP A 70 -9.26 27.39 1.33
CA ASP A 70 -8.63 28.55 2.00
C ASP A 70 -7.26 28.93 1.40
N GLY A 71 -6.84 28.26 0.33
CA GLY A 71 -5.56 28.49 -0.35
C GLY A 71 -4.35 27.84 0.33
N THR A 72 -4.53 27.15 1.46
CA THR A 72 -3.45 26.40 2.11
C THR A 72 -3.23 25.05 1.43
N CYS A 73 -2.10 24.38 1.69
CA CYS A 73 -1.85 23.02 1.23
C CYS A 73 -1.18 22.17 2.31
N THR A 74 -1.08 20.87 2.07
CA THR A 74 -0.29 19.96 2.90
C THR A 74 1.08 19.70 2.24
N LEU A 75 2.18 19.99 2.94
CA LEU A 75 3.52 19.59 2.51
C LEU A 75 4.06 18.51 3.46
N CYS A 76 4.78 17.55 2.89
CA CYS A 76 5.41 16.46 3.62
C CYS A 76 6.91 16.49 3.46
N ARG A 77 7.64 16.29 4.56
CA ARG A 77 9.09 16.15 4.59
C ARG A 77 9.48 14.71 4.27
N ASN A 78 10.20 14.53 3.18
CA ASN A 78 10.66 13.23 2.73
C ASN A 78 12.09 12.93 3.18
N VAL A 79 12.21 12.17 4.27
CA VAL A 79 13.51 11.75 4.82
C VAL A 79 14.30 10.83 3.89
N LEU A 80 13.64 10.22 2.89
CA LEU A 80 14.27 9.36 1.87
C LEU A 80 14.84 10.17 0.70
N GLN A 81 14.56 11.47 0.63
CA GLN A 81 15.02 12.39 -0.41
C GLN A 81 15.54 13.68 0.22
N ASP A 82 16.59 13.57 1.04
CA ASP A 82 17.29 14.71 1.64
C ASP A 82 16.39 15.70 2.42
N ASN A 83 15.33 15.17 3.06
CA ASN A 83 14.31 15.98 3.75
C ASN A 83 13.58 16.99 2.84
N ALA A 84 13.47 16.71 1.54
CA ALA A 84 12.74 17.55 0.61
C ALA A 84 11.28 17.73 1.08
N LEU A 85 10.79 18.97 1.03
CA LEU A 85 9.37 19.26 1.20
C LEU A 85 8.66 19.02 -0.13
N GLN A 86 7.63 18.16 -0.10
CA GLN A 86 6.88 17.71 -1.27
C GLN A 86 5.38 17.89 -1.02
N ARG A 87 4.62 18.20 -2.07
CA ARG A 87 3.16 18.33 -2.03
C ARG A 87 2.51 16.98 -1.76
N LEU A 88 1.54 16.97 -0.85
CA LEU A 88 0.58 15.87 -0.73
C LEU A 88 -0.73 16.29 -1.42
N PRO A 89 -1.27 15.50 -2.36
CA PRO A 89 -2.60 15.76 -2.89
C PRO A 89 -3.66 15.87 -1.80
N LEU A 90 -4.66 16.70 -2.04
CA LEU A 90 -5.75 16.97 -1.11
C LEU A 90 -6.55 15.70 -0.78
N ALA A 91 -6.72 14.81 -1.76
CA ALA A 91 -7.44 13.55 -1.61
C ALA A 91 -6.66 12.50 -0.79
N LEU A 92 -5.37 12.71 -0.52
CA LEU A 92 -4.52 11.74 0.17
C LEU A 92 -4.26 12.17 1.62
N VAL A 93 -4.20 11.18 2.49
CA VAL A 93 -3.94 11.33 3.92
C VAL A 93 -2.94 10.27 4.38
N HIS A 94 -2.36 10.46 5.56
CA HIS A 94 -1.47 9.49 6.20
C HIS A 94 -0.22 9.10 5.39
N TRP A 95 0.28 9.99 4.53
CA TRP A 95 1.55 9.74 3.86
C TRP A 95 2.68 9.64 4.90
N ARG A 96 3.46 8.55 4.79
CA ARG A 96 4.54 8.25 5.72
C ARG A 96 5.72 7.64 4.96
N PRO A 97 6.92 8.23 5.03
CA PRO A 97 8.11 7.58 4.51
C PRO A 97 8.46 6.39 5.40
N GLN A 98 8.72 5.24 4.77
CA GLN A 98 9.23 4.06 5.46
C GLN A 98 10.75 4.18 5.66
N PRO A 99 11.36 3.38 6.56
CA PRO A 99 12.81 3.34 6.71
C PRO A 99 13.51 3.03 5.38
N SER A 100 14.67 3.66 5.13
CA SER A 100 15.47 3.40 3.93
C SER A 100 16.16 2.02 3.93
N VAL A 101 16.25 1.39 5.09
CA VAL A 101 16.86 0.08 5.26
C VAL A 101 15.90 -1.00 4.77
N CYS A 102 16.22 -1.61 3.63
CA CYS A 102 15.54 -2.82 3.19
C CYS A 102 16.22 -4.05 3.79
N GLU A 103 15.44 -4.86 4.52
CA GLU A 103 15.93 -6.11 5.08
C GLU A 103 16.27 -7.09 3.96
N ARG A 104 17.46 -7.70 4.01
CA ARG A 104 17.90 -8.70 3.02
C ARG A 104 17.28 -10.06 3.34
N LYS A 105 15.96 -10.12 3.37
CA LYS A 105 15.17 -11.30 3.72
C LYS A 105 14.47 -11.85 2.49
N LEU A 106 14.73 -13.12 2.20
CA LEU A 106 14.05 -13.87 1.15
C LEU A 106 12.89 -14.66 1.76
N THR A 107 11.68 -14.41 1.31
CA THR A 107 10.50 -15.21 1.65
C THR A 107 10.24 -16.21 0.54
N ARG A 108 10.12 -17.49 0.89
CA ARG A 108 9.85 -18.57 -0.06
C ARG A 108 8.51 -19.23 0.23
N ALA A 109 7.66 -19.37 -0.78
CA ALA A 109 6.43 -20.15 -0.73
C ALA A 109 6.51 -21.32 -1.72
N LYS A 110 6.05 -22.50 -1.28
CA LYS A 110 5.78 -23.65 -2.15
C LYS A 110 4.30 -23.67 -2.45
N ILE A 111 3.95 -23.77 -3.72
CA ILE A 111 2.58 -23.66 -4.21
C ILE A 111 2.26 -24.90 -5.06
N SER A 112 1.17 -25.57 -4.75
CA SER A 112 0.86 -26.90 -5.27
C SER A 112 -0.25 -26.89 -6.34
N SER A 113 -0.99 -25.78 -6.47
CA SER A 113 -2.10 -25.67 -7.42
C SER A 113 -2.23 -24.28 -8.02
N VAL A 114 -2.95 -24.19 -9.14
CA VAL A 114 -3.28 -22.92 -9.81
C VAL A 114 -4.12 -22.02 -8.90
N GLU A 115 -5.04 -22.59 -8.12
CA GLU A 115 -5.85 -21.85 -7.15
C GLU A 115 -5.01 -21.24 -6.03
N GLU A 116 -3.99 -21.96 -5.56
CA GLU A 116 -3.05 -21.43 -4.57
C GLU A 116 -2.17 -20.33 -5.17
N VAL A 117 -1.78 -20.42 -6.45
CA VAL A 117 -1.09 -19.31 -7.15
C VAL A 117 -1.98 -18.06 -7.20
N ALA A 118 -3.27 -18.21 -7.53
CA ALA A 118 -4.21 -17.09 -7.53
C ALA A 118 -4.37 -16.48 -6.13
N ARG A 119 -4.48 -17.31 -5.09
CA ARG A 119 -4.59 -16.86 -3.69
C ARG A 119 -3.33 -16.14 -3.21
N ASP A 120 -2.15 -16.64 -3.55
CA ASP A 120 -0.88 -15.99 -3.25
C ASP A 120 -0.74 -14.65 -4.02
N ALA A 121 -1.13 -14.60 -5.29
CA ALA A 121 -1.11 -13.34 -6.05
C ALA A 121 -2.04 -12.29 -5.41
N ALA A 122 -3.23 -12.72 -4.97
CA ALA A 122 -4.23 -11.87 -4.32
C ALA A 122 -3.89 -11.51 -2.87
N SER A 123 -2.87 -12.11 -2.24
CA SER A 123 -2.53 -11.84 -0.83
C SER A 123 -2.03 -10.41 -0.58
N ASN A 124 -1.70 -9.68 -1.65
CA ASN A 124 -1.33 -8.26 -1.59
C ASN A 124 -2.53 -7.33 -1.33
N ILE A 125 -3.76 -7.82 -1.45
CA ILE A 125 -4.97 -7.07 -1.12
C ILE A 125 -5.18 -7.14 0.40
N GLN A 126 -5.02 -6.02 1.08
CA GLN A 126 -5.04 -5.96 2.55
C GLN A 126 -6.44 -5.76 3.16
N ASN A 127 -7.44 -5.39 2.35
CA ASN A 127 -8.82 -5.19 2.78
C ASN A 127 -9.72 -6.35 2.31
N ASP A 128 -10.94 -6.40 2.86
CA ASP A 128 -11.98 -7.26 2.29
C ASP A 128 -12.61 -6.58 1.07
N TRP A 129 -12.06 -6.89 -0.10
CA TRP A 129 -12.54 -6.36 -1.39
C TRP A 129 -13.96 -6.83 -1.75
N LYS A 130 -14.51 -7.82 -1.05
CA LYS A 130 -15.82 -8.43 -1.35
C LYS A 130 -16.98 -7.69 -0.69
N VAL A 131 -16.70 -6.75 0.22
CA VAL A 131 -17.74 -6.02 0.96
C VAL A 131 -18.68 -5.30 -0.01
N GLY A 132 -19.98 -5.59 0.09
CA GLY A 132 -21.02 -5.00 -0.76
C GLY A 132 -21.16 -5.64 -2.14
N LEU A 133 -20.45 -6.74 -2.42
CA LEU A 133 -20.50 -7.46 -3.70
C LEU A 133 -21.06 -8.88 -3.51
N ASP A 134 -21.88 -9.33 -4.46
CA ASP A 134 -22.26 -10.74 -4.56
C ASP A 134 -21.22 -11.51 -5.38
N VAL A 135 -20.25 -12.09 -4.67
CA VAL A 135 -19.14 -12.86 -5.25
C VAL A 135 -19.20 -14.34 -4.86
N THR A 136 -20.32 -14.76 -4.24
CA THR A 136 -20.52 -16.14 -3.83
C THR A 136 -20.74 -17.02 -5.05
N PRO A 137 -19.98 -18.12 -5.23
CA PRO A 137 -20.25 -19.07 -6.29
C PRO A 137 -21.67 -19.63 -6.15
N THR A 138 -22.38 -19.72 -7.25
CA THR A 138 -23.73 -20.29 -7.26
C THR A 138 -23.71 -21.71 -6.69
N PRO A 139 -24.65 -22.08 -5.80
CA PRO A 139 -24.63 -23.34 -5.04
C PRO A 139 -24.69 -24.62 -5.88
N ALA A 140 -24.91 -24.52 -7.20
CA ALA A 140 -24.82 -25.64 -8.13
C ALA A 140 -23.38 -26.14 -8.37
N ILE A 141 -22.36 -25.37 -7.95
CA ILE A 141 -20.95 -25.68 -8.19
C ILE A 141 -20.32 -26.10 -6.86
N ASN A 142 -20.16 -27.41 -6.64
CA ASN A 142 -19.37 -27.97 -5.53
C ASN A 142 -17.85 -27.83 -5.82
N ALA A 143 -17.39 -26.62 -6.13
CA ALA A 143 -15.97 -26.34 -6.38
C ALA A 143 -15.51 -25.15 -5.54
N GLN A 144 -14.27 -25.19 -5.08
CA GLN A 144 -13.61 -23.98 -4.59
C GLN A 144 -13.38 -23.07 -5.79
N VAL A 145 -13.76 -21.79 -5.68
CA VAL A 145 -13.57 -20.81 -6.75
C VAL A 145 -12.75 -19.66 -6.20
N THR A 146 -11.57 -19.46 -6.76
CA THR A 146 -10.74 -18.29 -6.47
C THR A 146 -11.03 -17.21 -7.51
N VAL A 147 -11.64 -16.10 -7.08
CA VAL A 147 -12.00 -14.98 -7.97
C VAL A 147 -10.87 -13.97 -8.09
N ALA A 148 -10.31 -13.52 -6.96
CA ALA A 148 -9.20 -12.57 -6.97
C ALA A 148 -7.94 -13.22 -7.56
N GLY A 149 -7.31 -12.54 -8.52
CA GLY A 149 -6.13 -13.04 -9.20
C GLY A 149 -6.36 -14.26 -10.11
N SER A 150 -7.60 -14.65 -10.40
CA SER A 150 -7.93 -15.79 -11.26
C SER A 150 -7.31 -15.69 -12.68
N HIS A 151 -7.20 -14.47 -13.20
CA HIS A 151 -6.62 -14.16 -14.51
C HIS A 151 -5.33 -13.35 -14.40
N SER A 152 -4.67 -13.38 -13.24
CA SER A 152 -3.35 -12.77 -13.08
C SER A 152 -2.34 -13.43 -14.02
N LYS A 153 -1.26 -12.72 -14.38
CA LYS A 153 -0.19 -13.28 -15.23
C LYS A 153 0.41 -14.55 -14.61
N ALA A 154 0.59 -14.57 -13.29
CA ALA A 154 1.10 -15.72 -12.54
C ALA A 154 0.14 -16.91 -12.61
N THR A 155 -1.17 -16.66 -12.42
CA THR A 155 -2.20 -17.71 -12.48
C THR A 155 -2.34 -18.27 -13.89
N ASN A 156 -2.35 -17.42 -14.92
CA ASN A 156 -2.41 -17.86 -16.31
C ASN A 156 -1.17 -18.70 -16.69
N PHE A 157 0.02 -18.31 -16.21
CA PHE A 157 1.23 -19.12 -16.36
C PHE A 157 1.10 -20.48 -15.68
N ALA A 158 0.62 -20.52 -14.44
CA ALA A 158 0.42 -21.76 -13.70
C ALA A 158 -0.61 -22.66 -14.39
N ALA A 159 -1.73 -22.11 -14.85
CA ALA A 159 -2.76 -22.81 -15.59
C ALA A 159 -2.22 -23.41 -16.90
N GLN A 160 -1.45 -22.63 -17.66
CA GLN A 160 -0.80 -23.11 -18.88
C GLN A 160 0.14 -24.28 -18.61
N LYS A 161 0.93 -24.22 -17.53
CA LYS A 161 1.84 -25.29 -17.15
C LYS A 161 1.10 -26.54 -16.68
N THR A 162 0.11 -26.39 -15.80
CA THR A 162 -0.71 -27.51 -15.31
C THR A 162 -1.49 -28.20 -16.42
N HIS A 163 -1.82 -27.51 -17.52
CA HIS A 163 -2.42 -28.15 -18.70
C HIS A 163 -1.41 -29.02 -19.49
N GLN A 164 -0.11 -28.78 -19.36
CA GLN A 164 0.93 -29.53 -20.06
C GLN A 164 1.37 -30.78 -19.29
N ASP A 165 1.51 -30.66 -17.96
CA ASP A 165 1.93 -31.75 -17.08
C ASP A 165 1.59 -31.42 -15.62
N ARG A 166 1.94 -32.31 -14.69
CA ARG A 166 1.87 -32.07 -13.25
C ARG A 166 3.05 -31.20 -12.81
N TYR A 167 2.75 -29.95 -12.50
CA TYR A 167 3.72 -28.99 -11.96
C TYR A 167 3.51 -28.72 -10.47
N SER A 168 4.60 -28.32 -9.81
CA SER A 168 4.59 -27.60 -8.55
C SER A 168 5.35 -26.29 -8.74
N PHE A 169 4.99 -25.27 -7.98
CA PHE A 169 5.52 -23.92 -8.14
C PHE A 169 6.24 -23.49 -6.86
N SER A 170 7.22 -22.62 -7.04
CA SER A 170 7.90 -21.93 -5.95
C SER A 170 7.92 -20.43 -6.23
N LYS A 171 7.59 -19.64 -5.21
CA LYS A 171 7.71 -18.18 -5.23
C LYS A 171 8.82 -17.77 -4.28
N ASP A 172 9.69 -16.90 -4.76
CA ASP A 172 10.79 -16.29 -4.04
C ASP A 172 10.58 -14.77 -4.08
N GLU A 173 10.38 -14.14 -2.91
CA GLU A 173 10.00 -12.73 -2.79
C GLU A 173 10.94 -11.96 -1.86
N VAL A 174 11.30 -10.75 -2.27
CA VAL A 174 12.00 -9.73 -1.48
C VAL A 174 11.15 -8.47 -1.54
N ALA A 175 10.86 -7.87 -0.38
CA ALA A 175 10.04 -6.68 -0.26
C ALA A 175 10.77 -5.57 0.51
N CYS A 176 10.59 -4.35 0.01
CA CYS A 176 10.95 -3.07 0.60
C CYS A 176 9.75 -2.14 0.34
#